data_AF-A0A5M6CBA8-F1
#
_entry.id   AF-A0A5M6CBA8-F1
#
_cell.length_a   1.000
_cell.length_b   1.000
_cell.length_c   1.000
_cell.angle_alpha   90.00
_cell.angle_beta   90.00
_cell.angle_gamma   90.00
#
_symmetry.space_group_name_H-M   'P 1'
#
loop_
_entity.id
_entity.type
_entity.pdbx_description
1 polymer ?
#
loop_
_entity_poly.entity_id
_entity_poly.type
_entity_poly.pdbx_seq_one_letter_code
_entity_poly.pdbx_strand_id
1 'polypeptide(L)'
;MRKKVISTAIILSIIGCLLIFSWTMILVDNYVIRWRNVTGLILFIPLPILIIKKYSLVVLATGIYLLLGSFRLLSLVPGVWESSVSVGKFEISGFDWLSLVLLILYFILHIDILINIELDYKERRAKMRNDVK
;
A
#
# COMPACT_ATOMS: atom_id res chain seq x y z
N MET A 1 11.99 -17.29 8.06
CA MET A 1 12.06 -15.81 8.19
C MET A 1 12.63 -15.10 6.96
N ARG A 2 13.84 -15.45 6.47
CA ARG A 2 14.50 -14.72 5.35
C ARG A 2 13.68 -14.60 4.06
N LYS A 3 13.04 -15.69 3.61
CA LYS A 3 12.21 -15.70 2.39
C LYS A 3 11.03 -14.71 2.43
N LYS A 4 10.43 -14.51 3.61
CA LYS A 4 9.30 -13.59 3.83
C LYS A 4 9.76 -12.13 3.74
N VAL A 5 10.86 -11.80 4.44
CA VAL A 5 11.50 -10.48 4.37
C VAL A 5 11.90 -10.11 2.93
N ILE A 6 12.47 -11.06 2.18
CA ILE A 6 12.83 -10.86 0.77
C ILE A 6 11.59 -10.56 -0.08
N SER A 7 10.48 -11.29 0.12
CA SER A 7 9.22 -11.06 -0.61
C SER A 7 8.67 -9.64 -0.39
N THR A 8 8.61 -9.18 0.86
CA THR A 8 8.15 -7.80 1.15
C THR A 8 9.12 -6.76 0.61
N ALA A 9 10.43 -7.00 0.69
CA ALA A 9 11.44 -6.10 0.15
C ALA A 9 11.31 -5.95 -1.38
N ILE A 10 11.00 -7.04 -2.10
CA ILE A 10 10.74 -7.00 -3.55
C ILE A 10 9.54 -6.10 -3.85
N ILE A 11 8.43 -6.27 -3.14
CA ILE A 11 7.22 -5.46 -3.38
C ILE A 11 7.48 -3.98 -3.06
N LEU A 12 8.13 -3.69 -1.93
CA LEU A 12 8.53 -2.32 -1.59
C LEU A 12 9.49 -1.74 -2.62
N SER A 13 10.42 -2.53 -3.16
CA SER A 13 11.33 -2.09 -4.21
C SER A 13 10.57 -1.73 -5.49
N ILE A 14 9.57 -2.52 -5.88
CA ILE A 14 8.72 -2.23 -7.05
C ILE A 14 7.96 -0.91 -6.84
N ILE A 15 7.35 -0.72 -5.67
CA ILE A 15 6.65 0.52 -5.31
C ILE A 15 7.64 1.71 -5.32
N GLY A 16 8.84 1.52 -4.78
CA GLY A 16 9.89 2.54 -4.76
C GLY A 16 10.33 2.94 -6.16
N CYS A 17 10.54 1.99 -7.07
CA CYS A 17 10.86 2.27 -8.47
C CYS A 17 9.75 3.06 -9.17
N LEU A 18 8.48 2.72 -8.93
CA LEU A 18 7.33 3.46 -9.48
C LEU A 18 7.27 4.89 -8.96
N LEU A 19 7.51 5.09 -7.66
CA LEU A 19 7.56 6.43 -7.06
C LEU A 19 8.73 7.24 -7.63
N ILE A 20 9.92 6.67 -7.74
CA ILE A 20 11.08 7.36 -8.34
C ILE A 20 10.75 7.75 -9.77
N PHE A 21 10.20 6.84 -10.58
CA PHE A 21 9.77 7.14 -11.94
C PHE A 21 8.75 8.28 -11.97
N SER A 22 7.75 8.25 -11.08
CA SER A 22 6.74 9.29 -10.95
C SER A 22 7.32 10.66 -10.63
N TRP A 23 8.24 10.72 -9.68
CA TRP A 23 8.90 11.96 -9.30
C TRP A 23 9.86 12.47 -10.37
N THR A 24 10.56 11.58 -11.08
CA THR A 24 11.39 11.98 -12.23
C THR A 24 10.54 12.63 -13.32
N MET A 25 9.40 12.05 -13.69
CA MET A 25 8.48 12.64 -14.67
C MET A 25 7.92 13.99 -14.20
N ILE A 26 7.59 14.13 -12.91
CA ILE A 26 7.13 15.40 -12.33
C ILE A 26 8.20 16.49 -12.44
N LEU A 27 9.46 16.14 -12.16
CA LEU A 27 10.57 17.09 -12.18
C LEU A 27 11.04 17.44 -13.60
N VAL A 28 10.90 16.51 -14.55
CA VAL A 28 11.41 16.65 -15.93
C VAL A 28 10.35 17.18 -16.90
N ASP A 29 9.12 16.66 -16.85
CA ASP A 29 8.11 16.84 -17.92
C ASP A 29 7.04 17.90 -17.61
N ASN A 30 7.31 18.89 -16.74
CA ASN A 30 6.34 19.93 -16.34
C ASN A 30 4.97 19.38 -15.88
N TYR A 31 4.94 18.16 -15.35
CA TYR A 31 3.72 17.58 -14.80
C TYR A 31 3.29 18.34 -13.54
N VAL A 32 2.01 18.70 -13.46
CA VAL A 32 1.45 19.39 -12.30
C VAL A 32 1.54 18.49 -11.06
N ILE A 33 2.24 18.96 -10.04
CA ILE A 33 2.30 18.29 -8.74
C ILE A 33 0.88 18.26 -8.14
N ARG A 34 0.30 17.07 -8.05
CA ARG A 34 -0.96 16.86 -7.32
C ARG A 34 -0.63 16.47 -5.87
N TRP A 35 -1.46 16.90 -4.92
CA TRP A 35 -1.30 16.56 -3.50
C TRP A 35 -1.19 15.04 -3.24
N ARG A 36 -1.85 14.23 -4.10
CA ARG A 36 -1.82 12.76 -4.07
C ARG A 36 -0.42 12.16 -4.30
N ASN A 37 0.44 12.85 -5.04
CA ASN A 37 1.82 12.42 -5.31
C ASN A 37 2.70 12.66 -4.07
N VAL A 38 2.47 13.78 -3.38
CA VAL A 38 3.18 14.17 -2.16
C VAL A 38 2.80 13.25 -1.00
N THR A 39 1.51 12.98 -0.81
CA THR A 39 1.04 12.04 0.22
C THR A 39 1.56 10.62 -0.03
N GLY A 40 1.57 10.19 -1.29
CA GLY A 40 2.14 8.89 -1.70
C GLY A 40 3.61 8.73 -1.31
N LEU A 41 4.43 9.77 -1.51
CA LEU A 41 5.84 9.76 -1.12
C LEU A 41 6.02 9.75 0.40
N ILE A 42 5.32 10.65 1.11
CA ILE A 42 5.44 10.78 2.57
C ILE A 42 5.06 9.49 3.28
N LEU A 43 3.98 8.83 2.85
CA LEU A 43 3.53 7.55 3.41
C LEU A 43 4.46 6.38 3.06
N PHE A 44 5.22 6.48 1.96
CA PHE A 44 6.14 5.41 1.56
C PHE A 44 7.45 5.43 2.35
N ILE A 45 8.03 6.60 2.64
CA ILE A 45 9.31 6.74 3.37
C ILE A 45 9.40 5.90 4.66
N PRO A 46 8.37 5.84 5.55
CA PRO A 46 8.46 5.03 6.76
C PRO A 46 8.38 3.51 6.50
N LEU A 47 7.83 3.04 5.37
CA LEU A 47 7.62 1.62 5.10
C LEU A 47 8.94 0.81 5.02
N PRO A 48 9.97 1.24 4.26
CA PRO A 48 11.28 0.57 4.27
C PRO A 48 11.93 0.54 5.65
N ILE A 49 11.79 1.62 6.44
CA ILE A 49 12.42 1.71 7.77
C ILE A 49 11.76 0.74 8.75
N LEU A 50 10.44 0.58 8.66
CA LEU A 50 9.71 -0.34 9.53
C LEU A 50 10.05 -1.81 9.25
N ILE A 51 10.59 -2.18 8.07
CA ILE A 51 10.92 -3.57 7.73
C ILE A 51 11.90 -4.20 8.71
N ILE A 52 12.82 -3.39 9.26
CA ILE A 52 13.86 -3.80 10.19
C ILE A 52 13.29 -3.93 11.61
N LYS A 53 12.28 -3.13 11.98
CA LYS A 53 11.73 -3.09 13.34
C LYS A 53 10.60 -4.08 13.59
N LYS A 54 9.57 -4.08 12.73
CA LYS A 54 8.33 -4.86 12.94
C LYS A 54 7.74 -5.32 11.61
N TYR A 55 8.16 -6.49 11.16
CA TYR A 55 7.75 -7.08 9.88
C TYR A 55 6.23 -7.19 9.72
N SER A 56 5.49 -7.63 10.75
CA SER A 56 4.02 -7.74 10.68
C SER A 56 3.31 -6.40 10.44
N LEU A 57 3.83 -5.32 11.03
CA LEU A 57 3.28 -3.98 10.88
C LEU A 57 3.53 -3.45 9.47
N VAL A 58 4.70 -3.76 8.89
CA VAL A 58 5.05 -3.37 7.51
C VAL A 58 4.13 -4.04 6.51
N VAL A 59 3.86 -5.33 6.72
CA VAL A 59 2.93 -6.08 5.90
C VAL A 59 1.54 -5.41 5.97
N LEU A 60 1.04 -5.10 7.15
CA LEU A 60 -0.25 -4.41 7.27
C LEU A 60 -0.24 -3.03 6.58
N ALA A 61 0.78 -2.22 6.86
CA ALA A 61 0.91 -0.86 6.33
C ALA A 61 1.09 -0.82 4.81
N THR A 62 1.84 -1.76 4.23
CA THR A 62 2.03 -1.89 2.78
C THR A 62 0.72 -2.29 2.09
N GLY A 63 -0.04 -3.20 2.71
CA GLY A 63 -1.38 -3.57 2.22
C GLY A 63 -2.33 -2.37 2.22
N ILE A 64 -2.37 -1.60 3.31
CA ILE A 64 -3.16 -0.37 3.40
C ILE A 64 -2.71 0.65 2.35
N TYR A 65 -1.40 0.82 2.17
CA TYR A 65 -0.83 1.74 1.20
C TYR A 65 -1.25 1.39 -0.24
N LEU A 66 -1.17 0.12 -0.63
CA LEU A 66 -1.61 -0.36 -1.95
C LEU A 66 -3.13 -0.27 -2.12
N LEU A 67 -3.90 -0.47 -1.05
CA LEU A 67 -5.35 -0.29 -1.07
C LEU A 67 -5.71 1.18 -1.32
N LEU A 68 -5.08 2.10 -0.60
CA LEU A 68 -5.25 3.55 -0.82
C LEU A 68 -4.81 3.96 -2.24
N GLY A 69 -3.75 3.36 -2.77
CA GLY A 69 -3.30 3.54 -4.16
C GLY A 69 -4.34 3.08 -5.18
N SER A 70 -4.97 1.93 -4.94
CA SER A 70 -5.99 1.33 -5.83
C SER A 70 -7.23 2.23 -6.00
N PHE A 71 -7.60 2.95 -4.94
CA PHE A 71 -8.67 3.96 -4.95
C PHE A 71 -8.19 5.38 -5.33
N ARG A 72 -6.96 5.52 -5.83
CA ARG A 72 -6.33 6.80 -6.22
C ARG A 72 -6.37 7.87 -5.12
N LEU A 73 -6.37 7.46 -3.86
CA LEU A 73 -6.12 8.35 -2.71
C LEU A 73 -4.63 8.71 -2.63
N LEU A 74 -3.78 7.85 -3.18
CA LEU A 74 -2.35 8.03 -3.39
C LEU A 74 -2.05 7.75 -4.86
N SER A 75 -1.14 8.50 -5.49
CA SER A 75 -0.75 8.25 -6.88
C SER A 75 0.65 7.64 -6.93
N LEU A 76 0.75 6.41 -7.43
CA LEU A 76 2.05 5.74 -7.64
C LEU A 76 2.68 6.09 -8.98
N VAL A 77 1.86 6.52 -9.95
CA VAL A 77 2.28 6.80 -11.32
C VAL A 77 1.74 8.17 -11.74
N PRO A 78 2.47 8.97 -12.54
CA PRO A 78 2.01 10.27 -12.98
C PRO A 78 1.00 10.08 -14.11
N GLY A 79 -0.25 10.50 -13.88
CA GLY A 79 -1.21 10.75 -14.95
C GLY A 79 -1.78 9.55 -15.73
N VAL A 80 -1.67 8.30 -15.26
CA VAL A 80 -2.13 7.16 -16.08
C VAL A 80 -3.63 6.92 -15.92
N TRP A 81 -4.37 7.25 -16.98
CA TRP A 81 -5.72 6.81 -17.33
C TRP A 81 -6.79 7.24 -16.32
N GLU A 82 -7.28 8.46 -16.49
CA GLU A 82 -8.48 8.95 -15.79
C GLU A 82 -9.72 8.24 -16.34
N SER A 83 -10.04 7.06 -15.80
CA SER A 83 -11.35 6.44 -15.97
C SER A 83 -12.32 7.04 -14.96
N SER A 84 -12.86 8.23 -15.22
CA SER A 84 -13.91 8.79 -14.37
C SER A 84 -15.14 7.89 -14.41
N VAL A 85 -15.45 7.23 -13.30
CA VAL A 85 -16.73 6.52 -13.14
C VAL A 85 -17.62 7.41 -12.30
N SER A 86 -18.53 8.13 -12.96
CA SER A 86 -19.52 8.97 -12.29
C SER A 86 -20.68 8.10 -11.79
N VAL A 87 -20.89 8.06 -10.47
CA VAL A 87 -22.12 7.55 -9.86
C VAL A 87 -22.85 8.76 -9.25
N GLY A 88 -23.76 9.36 -10.01
CA GLY A 88 -24.45 10.60 -9.61
C GLY A 88 -23.56 11.84 -9.67
N LYS A 89 -23.65 12.73 -8.67
CA LYS A 89 -22.86 14.00 -8.58
C LYS A 89 -21.46 13.83 -7.96
N PHE A 90 -21.11 12.62 -7.54
CA PHE A 90 -19.80 12.33 -6.96
C PHE A 90 -18.91 11.71 -8.04
N GLU A 91 -17.94 12.49 -8.50
CA GLU A 91 -16.86 11.97 -9.34
C GLU A 91 -15.89 11.19 -8.46
N ILE A 92 -16.10 9.89 -8.39
CA ILE A 92 -15.08 8.99 -7.86
C ILE A 92 -14.00 8.92 -8.95
N SER A 93 -12.87 9.60 -8.71
CA SER A 93 -11.65 9.39 -9.52
C SER A 93 -11.45 7.89 -9.68
N GLY A 94 -11.29 7.40 -10.92
CA GLY A 94 -11.32 5.97 -11.27
C GLY A 94 -10.40 5.05 -10.48
N PHE A 95 -10.42 3.77 -10.82
CA PHE A 95 -9.48 2.81 -10.23
C PHE A 95 -8.10 2.92 -10.89
N ASP A 96 -7.04 2.87 -10.07
CA ASP A 96 -5.68 2.65 -10.59
C ASP A 96 -5.43 1.14 -10.70
N TRP A 97 -5.54 0.65 -11.94
CA TRP A 97 -5.40 -0.76 -12.27
C TRP A 97 -4.03 -1.32 -11.88
N LEU A 98 -2.96 -0.52 -11.96
CA LEU A 98 -1.61 -0.97 -11.64
C LEU A 98 -1.45 -1.16 -10.13
N SER A 99 -1.95 -0.21 -9.34
CA SER A 99 -2.03 -0.34 -7.89
C SER A 99 -2.87 -1.54 -7.46
N LEU A 100 -3.96 -1.83 -8.17
CA LEU A 100 -4.86 -2.97 -7.89
C LEU A 100 -4.18 -4.32 -8.18
N VAL A 101 -3.48 -4.45 -9.31
CA VAL A 101 -2.71 -5.65 -9.63
C VAL A 101 -1.60 -5.88 -8.61
N LEU A 102 -0.90 -4.83 -8.18
CA LEU A 102 0.09 -4.90 -7.12
C LEU A 102 -0.54 -5.35 -5.79
N LEU A 103 -1.75 -4.86 -5.48
CA LEU A 103 -2.50 -5.27 -4.29
C LEU A 103 -2.87 -6.76 -4.33
N ILE A 104 -3.34 -7.27 -5.47
CA ILE A 104 -3.67 -8.70 -5.63
C ILE A 104 -2.42 -9.56 -5.47
N LEU A 105 -1.32 -9.20 -6.15
CA LEU A 105 -0.04 -9.91 -6.05
C LEU A 105 0.48 -9.89 -4.61
N TYR A 106 0.32 -8.75 -3.94
CA TYR A 106 0.67 -8.57 -2.54
C TYR A 106 -0.09 -9.53 -1.63
N PHE A 107 -1.43 -9.62 -1.79
CA PHE A 107 -2.26 -10.55 -1.03
C PHE A 107 -1.85 -12.00 -1.24
N ILE A 108 -1.64 -12.43 -2.49
CA ILE A 108 -1.22 -13.80 -2.81
C ILE A 108 0.10 -14.15 -2.10
N LEU A 109 1.06 -13.23 -2.09
CA LEU A 109 2.37 -13.44 -1.47
C LEU A 109 2.37 -13.41 0.07
N HIS A 110 1.37 -12.76 0.68
CA HIS A 110 1.35 -12.49 2.13
C HIS A 110 0.13 -13.04 2.88
N ILE A 111 -0.70 -13.88 2.23
CA ILE A 111 -1.94 -14.39 2.81
C ILE A 111 -1.70 -15.14 4.14
N ASP A 112 -0.65 -15.96 4.21
CA ASP A 112 -0.28 -16.70 5.43
C ASP A 112 0.03 -15.77 6.62
N ILE A 113 0.63 -14.61 6.34
CA ILE A 113 0.99 -13.64 7.38
C ILE A 113 -0.26 -12.89 7.84
N LEU A 114 -1.13 -12.51 6.90
CA LEU A 114 -2.40 -11.86 7.20
C LEU A 114 -3.29 -12.74 8.08
N ILE A 115 -3.40 -14.03 7.75
CA ILE A 115 -4.17 -14.99 8.55
C ILE A 115 -3.57 -15.12 9.96
N ASN A 116 -2.26 -15.25 10.08
CA ASN A 116 -1.60 -15.33 11.39
C ASN A 116 -1.82 -14.08 12.23
N ILE A 117 -1.81 -12.88 11.63
CA ILE A 117 -2.12 -11.63 12.34
C ILE A 117 -3.56 -11.64 12.86
N GLU A 118 -4.51 -12.14 12.08
CA GLU A 118 -5.92 -12.24 12.49
C GLU A 118 -6.11 -13.23 13.66
N LEU A 119 -5.44 -14.39 13.60
CA LEU A 119 -5.47 -15.40 14.66
C LEU A 119 -4.88 -14.84 15.96
N ASP A 120 -3.72 -14.19 15.89
CA ASP A 120 -3.09 -13.50 17.01
C ASP A 120 -4.02 -12.46 17.66
N TYR A 121 -4.79 -11.73 16.84
CA TYR A 121 -5.74 -10.74 17.32
C TYR A 121 -6.92 -11.42 18.04
N LYS A 122 -7.45 -12.52 17.48
CA LYS A 122 -8.52 -13.31 18.10
C LYS A 122 -8.09 -13.91 19.45
N GLU A 123 -6.87 -14.45 19.53
CA GLU A 123 -6.33 -15.02 20.77
C GLU A 123 -6.15 -13.98 21.88
N ARG A 124 -5.60 -12.80 21.56
CA ARG A 124 -5.46 -11.70 22.53
C ARG A 124 -6.81 -11.24 23.04
N ARG A 125 -7.81 -11.12 22.17
CA ARG A 125 -9.17 -10.74 22.55
C ARG A 125 -9.84 -11.79 23.44
N ALA A 126 -9.60 -13.08 23.18
CA ALA A 126 -10.12 -14.16 24.01
C ALA A 126 -9.49 -14.16 25.42
N LYS A 127 -8.18 -13.92 25.52
CA LYS A 127 -7.49 -13.76 26.82
C LYS A 127 -8.04 -12.58 27.62
N MET A 128 -8.14 -11.39 27.01
CA MET A 128 -8.71 -10.21 27.68
C MET A 128 -10.14 -10.43 28.18
N ARG A 129 -10.95 -11.24 27.47
CA ARG A 129 -12.31 -11.57 27.92
C ARG A 129 -12.33 -12.50 29.14
N ASN A 130 -11.35 -13.38 29.26
CA ASN A 130 -11.24 -14.31 30.39
C ASN A 130 -10.64 -13.63 31.63
N ASP A 131 -9.74 -12.65 31.46
CA ASP A 131 -9.14 -11.90 32.57
C ASP A 131 -10.13 -10.90 33.23
N VAL A 132 -11.25 -10.60 32.57
CA VAL A 132 -12.31 -9.69 33.05
C VAL A 132 -13.44 -10.45 33.78
N LYS A 133 -13.42 -11.80 33.76
CA LYS A 133 -14.38 -12.65 34.48
C LYS A 133 -13.80 -13.17 35.78
#